data_AF-A0A7J7KSG5-F1
#
_entry.id   AF-A0A7J7KSG5-F1
#
_cell.length_a   1.000
_cell.length_b   1.000
_cell.length_c   1.000
_cell.angle_alpha   90.00
_cell.angle_beta   90.00
_cell.angle_gamma   90.00
#
_symmetry.space_group_name_H-M   'P 1'
#
loop_
_entity.id
_entity.type
_entity.pdbx_description
1 polymer ?
#
loop_
_entity_poly.entity_id
_entity_poly.type
_entity_poly.pdbx_seq_one_letter_code
_entity_poly.pdbx_strand_id
1 'polypeptide(L)'
;MCIAILAQFATRDEGTGIPSDIQLFEIFSAQINQVVQNRPDMPPEDIVSLNVALINLALKCYPGRYDFVDKVLETTEEIFHKLNLDHLEHTSAVSKELSKLMMIPVDNYKDVSTLLKLDHYGALFDYFDYESRKSLSLHIVNSAIESGNYITSSEEADSLLTIISPLVVDQKDQPEEEEDPEDFSEEQTTVAKFISLLQAPEPDQQYVKIFQFCHQTIGALIKAEQNEMSLRLFLQGAVAAGEIEFENAESVAYEFISQSGFNTPHLTVSSLVNHNQHKVISLLPRQYIDMLTNLVLEY
;
A
#
# COMPACT_ATOMS: atom_id res chain seq x y z
N MET A 1 12.66 29.15 -5.40
CA MET A 1 12.23 30.47 -4.87
C MET A 1 11.20 31.17 -5.77
N CYS A 2 11.41 31.30 -7.09
CA CYS A 2 10.45 31.99 -7.98
C CYS A 2 9.07 31.32 -8.07
N ILE A 3 9.01 29.98 -8.20
CA ILE A 3 7.74 29.23 -8.29
C ILE A 3 6.91 29.39 -6.99
N ALA A 4 7.56 29.31 -5.82
CA ALA A 4 6.88 29.46 -4.54
C ALA A 4 6.27 30.87 -4.36
N ILE A 5 6.98 31.92 -4.81
CA ILE A 5 6.47 33.30 -4.77
C ILE A 5 5.28 33.47 -5.71
N LEU A 6 5.34 32.88 -6.91
CA LEU A 6 4.24 32.94 -7.88
C LEU A 6 3.01 32.14 -7.43
N ALA A 7 3.20 30.99 -6.81
CA ALA A 7 2.13 30.22 -6.19
C ALA A 7 1.45 31.01 -5.05
N GLN A 8 2.22 31.74 -4.23
CA GLN A 8 1.64 32.65 -3.22
C GLN A 8 0.91 33.85 -3.84
N PHE A 9 1.38 34.34 -4.98
CA PHE A 9 0.70 35.41 -5.71
C PHE A 9 -0.63 34.94 -6.33
N ALA A 10 -0.67 33.69 -6.80
CA ALA A 10 -1.85 33.05 -7.37
C ALA A 10 -3.01 32.92 -6.38
N THR A 11 -2.70 32.61 -5.12
CA THR A 11 -3.68 32.30 -4.08
C THR A 11 -4.04 33.52 -3.21
N ARG A 12 -3.70 34.74 -3.62
CA ARG A 12 -4.07 35.97 -2.89
C ARG A 12 -5.51 36.40 -3.21
N ASP A 13 -6.35 36.47 -2.17
CA ASP A 13 -7.76 36.90 -2.27
C ASP A 13 -7.95 38.36 -2.73
N GLU A 14 -6.94 39.22 -2.61
CA GLU A 14 -7.01 40.65 -2.96
C GLU A 14 -6.31 41.03 -4.28
N GLY A 15 -6.00 40.05 -5.15
CA GLY A 15 -5.38 40.27 -6.47
C GLY A 15 -6.25 39.78 -7.62
N THR A 16 -5.94 40.20 -8.86
CA THR A 16 -6.62 39.72 -10.09
C THR A 16 -6.42 38.23 -10.39
N GLY A 17 -5.77 37.47 -9.49
CA GLY A 17 -5.32 36.10 -9.73
C GLY A 17 -4.25 36.01 -10.82
N ILE A 18 -3.86 34.78 -11.18
CA ILE A 18 -3.10 34.53 -12.41
C ILE A 18 -4.08 34.65 -13.59
N PRO A 19 -3.76 35.46 -14.61
CA PRO A 19 -4.56 35.51 -15.85
C PRO A 19 -4.66 34.12 -16.50
N SER A 20 -5.87 33.67 -16.83
CA SER A 20 -6.12 32.31 -17.37
C SER A 20 -5.51 32.08 -18.76
N ASP A 21 -5.09 33.14 -19.45
CA ASP A 21 -4.35 33.12 -20.70
C ASP A 21 -2.87 32.76 -20.53
N ILE A 22 -2.32 32.82 -19.30
CA ILE A 22 -0.94 32.45 -19.03
C ILE A 22 -0.88 30.99 -18.56
N GLN A 23 -0.35 30.12 -19.43
CA GLN A 23 -0.10 28.71 -19.13
C GLN A 23 1.19 28.54 -18.29
N LEU A 24 1.16 28.98 -17.02
CA LEU A 24 2.33 28.95 -16.15
C LEU A 24 2.92 27.55 -15.99
N PHE A 25 2.08 26.51 -15.89
CA PHE A 25 2.56 25.15 -15.78
C PHE A 25 3.45 24.76 -16.98
N GLU A 26 2.95 24.98 -18.21
CA GLU A 26 3.70 24.69 -19.44
C GLU A 26 5.00 25.48 -19.52
N ILE A 27 4.96 26.77 -19.16
CA ILE A 27 6.15 27.62 -19.14
C ILE A 27 7.18 27.09 -18.15
N PHE A 28 6.79 26.82 -16.91
CA PHE A 28 7.72 26.34 -15.88
C PHE A 28 8.23 24.93 -16.17
N SER A 29 7.37 24.03 -16.64
CA SER A 29 7.76 22.68 -17.05
C SER A 29 8.82 22.73 -18.17
N ALA A 30 8.58 23.52 -19.22
CA ALA A 30 9.55 23.70 -20.30
C ALA A 30 10.87 24.33 -19.82
N GLN A 31 10.81 25.32 -18.91
CA GLN A 31 12.00 25.94 -18.35
C GLN A 31 12.80 25.00 -17.45
N ILE A 32 12.15 24.21 -16.60
CA ILE A 32 12.83 23.19 -15.78
C ILE A 32 13.53 22.18 -16.69
N ASN A 33 12.85 21.67 -17.72
CA ASN A 33 13.45 20.76 -18.69
C ASN A 33 14.68 21.37 -19.39
N GLN A 34 14.60 22.65 -19.79
CA GLN A 34 15.76 23.36 -20.38
C GLN A 34 16.91 23.52 -19.38
N VAL A 35 16.61 23.84 -18.12
CA VAL A 35 17.65 24.00 -17.08
C VAL A 35 18.37 22.67 -16.83
N VAL A 36 17.64 21.56 -16.73
CA VAL A 36 18.20 20.22 -16.56
C VAL A 36 19.07 19.84 -17.76
N GLN A 37 18.58 20.05 -18.98
CA GLN A 37 19.35 19.76 -20.21
C GLN A 37 20.64 20.58 -20.32
N ASN A 38 20.62 21.84 -19.89
CA ASN A 38 21.77 22.74 -19.98
C ASN A 38 22.76 22.55 -18.83
N ARG A 39 22.43 21.76 -17.80
CA ARG A 39 23.26 21.54 -16.61
C ARG A 39 23.39 20.03 -16.36
N PRO A 40 24.24 19.33 -17.14
CA PRO A 40 24.40 17.88 -17.01
C PRO A 40 24.95 17.45 -15.65
N ASP A 41 25.66 18.33 -14.94
CA ASP A 41 26.22 18.08 -13.61
C ASP A 41 25.24 18.44 -12.46
N MET A 42 23.95 18.68 -12.76
CA MET A 42 22.96 18.98 -11.74
C MET A 42 22.68 17.73 -10.88
N PRO A 43 22.78 17.81 -9.54
CA PRO A 43 22.45 16.70 -8.66
C PRO A 43 20.98 16.26 -8.85
N PRO A 44 20.68 14.95 -8.86
CA PRO A 44 19.31 14.47 -9.08
C PRO A 44 18.31 15.00 -8.05
N GLU A 45 18.73 15.19 -6.80
CA GLU A 45 17.90 15.74 -5.72
C GLU A 45 17.43 17.17 -6.02
N ASP A 46 18.29 18.00 -6.63
CA ASP A 46 17.92 19.36 -7.03
C ASP A 46 16.87 19.34 -8.14
N ILE A 47 16.95 18.37 -9.05
CA ILE A 47 15.97 18.18 -10.12
C ILE A 47 14.62 17.77 -9.53
N VAL A 48 14.61 16.81 -8.60
CA VAL A 48 13.39 16.37 -7.91
C VAL A 48 12.79 17.54 -7.09
N SER A 49 13.60 18.35 -6.41
CA SER A 49 13.13 19.56 -5.72
C SER A 49 12.47 20.59 -6.67
N LEU A 50 12.92 20.69 -7.92
CA LEU A 50 12.24 21.52 -8.92
C LEU A 50 10.86 20.93 -9.27
N ASN A 51 10.75 19.61 -9.40
CA ASN A 51 9.49 18.91 -9.64
C ASN A 51 8.52 19.00 -8.44
N VAL A 52 9.03 18.95 -7.21
CA VAL A 52 8.27 19.26 -5.98
C VAL A 52 7.62 20.64 -6.06
N ALA A 53 8.38 21.65 -6.49
CA ALA A 53 7.86 23.01 -6.67
C ALA A 53 6.81 23.08 -7.77
N LEU A 54 6.99 22.30 -8.85
CA LEU A 54 6.07 22.25 -9.99
C LEU A 54 4.74 21.56 -9.66
N ILE A 55 4.74 20.44 -8.91
CA ILE A 55 3.50 19.82 -8.40
C ILE A 55 2.75 20.78 -7.49
N ASN A 56 3.44 21.46 -6.58
CA ASN A 56 2.82 22.45 -5.70
C ASN A 56 2.19 23.60 -6.50
N LEU A 57 2.82 24.05 -7.58
CA LEU A 57 2.25 25.04 -8.49
C LEU A 57 1.00 24.49 -9.17
N ALA A 58 1.06 23.27 -9.68
CA ALA A 58 -0.07 22.61 -10.36
C ALA A 58 -1.29 22.51 -9.44
N LEU A 59 -1.12 21.99 -8.22
CA LEU A 59 -2.19 21.83 -7.24
C LEU A 59 -2.79 23.17 -6.79
N LYS A 60 -1.97 24.20 -6.62
CA LYS A 60 -2.42 25.52 -6.15
C LYS A 60 -3.08 26.36 -7.25
N CYS A 61 -2.51 26.36 -8.44
CA CYS A 61 -2.95 27.24 -9.53
C CYS A 61 -3.97 26.57 -10.45
N TYR A 62 -3.98 25.24 -10.51
CA TYR A 62 -4.85 24.46 -11.39
C TYR A 62 -5.55 23.31 -10.63
N PRO A 63 -6.38 23.59 -9.61
CA PRO A 63 -7.11 22.55 -8.89
C PRO A 63 -7.96 21.69 -9.85
N GLY A 64 -7.89 20.36 -9.69
CA GLY A 64 -8.62 19.40 -10.53
C GLY A 64 -7.95 19.03 -11.87
N ARG A 65 -6.81 19.64 -12.21
CA ARG A 65 -5.96 19.21 -13.33
C ARG A 65 -4.96 18.14 -12.89
N TYR A 66 -5.47 16.93 -12.69
CA TYR A 66 -4.67 15.77 -12.26
C TYR A 66 -3.61 15.38 -13.31
N ASP A 67 -3.89 15.65 -14.58
CA ASP A 67 -2.97 15.45 -15.70
C ASP A 67 -1.66 16.24 -15.55
N PHE A 68 -1.70 17.43 -14.94
CA PHE A 68 -0.48 18.19 -14.67
C PHE A 68 0.36 17.56 -13.57
N VAL A 69 -0.27 16.98 -12.54
CA VAL A 69 0.46 16.28 -11.49
C VAL A 69 1.09 15.02 -12.05
N ASP A 70 0.31 14.22 -12.77
CA ASP A 70 0.80 12.99 -13.41
C ASP A 70 1.93 13.29 -14.41
N LYS A 71 1.85 14.38 -15.17
CA LYS A 71 2.94 14.79 -16.08
C LYS A 71 4.25 15.09 -15.34
N VAL A 72 4.19 15.61 -14.11
CA VAL A 72 5.40 15.81 -13.30
C VAL A 72 5.96 14.49 -12.79
N LEU A 73 5.09 13.53 -12.44
CA LEU A 73 5.50 12.18 -12.07
C LEU A 73 6.19 11.47 -13.23
N GLU A 74 5.57 11.46 -14.41
CA GLU A 74 6.12 10.94 -15.67
C GLU A 74 7.50 11.57 -15.97
N THR A 75 7.59 12.90 -15.88
CA THR A 75 8.86 13.61 -16.13
C THR A 75 9.94 13.18 -15.14
N THR A 76 9.57 12.94 -13.86
CA THR A 76 10.51 12.47 -12.82
C THR A 76 11.02 11.07 -13.13
N GLU A 77 10.13 10.16 -13.51
CA GLU A 77 10.48 8.80 -13.93
C GLU A 77 11.39 8.80 -15.16
N GLU A 78 11.08 9.60 -16.19
CA GLU A 78 11.94 9.74 -17.37
C GLU A 78 13.35 10.21 -17.02
N ILE A 79 13.49 11.11 -16.04
CA ILE A 79 14.78 11.62 -15.58
C ILE A 79 15.56 10.51 -14.88
N PHE A 80 14.91 9.71 -14.02
CA PHE A 80 15.57 8.59 -13.35
C PHE A 80 16.06 7.55 -14.34
N HIS A 81 15.25 7.20 -15.34
CA HIS A 81 15.68 6.34 -16.44
C HIS A 81 16.88 6.91 -17.21
N LYS A 82 16.89 8.21 -17.52
CA LYS A 82 18.01 8.86 -18.21
C LYS A 82 19.29 8.86 -17.38
N LEU A 83 19.17 8.93 -16.06
CA LEU A 83 20.29 8.94 -15.12
C LEU A 83 20.72 7.52 -14.69
N ASN A 84 20.00 6.46 -15.12
CA ASN A 84 20.16 5.07 -14.67
C ASN A 84 20.10 4.94 -13.13
N LEU A 85 19.12 5.61 -12.53
CA LEU A 85 18.81 5.44 -11.12
C LEU A 85 17.79 4.30 -11.01
N ASP A 86 18.19 3.15 -10.49
CA ASP A 86 17.31 1.97 -10.39
C ASP A 86 16.90 1.64 -8.95
N HIS A 87 17.63 2.18 -7.96
CA HIS A 87 17.38 1.95 -6.54
C HIS A 87 17.88 3.13 -5.70
N LEU A 88 17.03 3.64 -4.81
CA LEU A 88 17.27 4.80 -3.97
C LEU A 88 17.24 4.39 -2.50
N GLU A 89 18.39 4.44 -1.85
CA GLU A 89 18.50 4.25 -0.40
C GLU A 89 17.75 5.37 0.35
N HIS A 90 17.00 5.03 1.40
CA HIS A 90 16.22 5.96 2.24
C HIS A 90 17.06 7.10 2.83
N THR A 91 18.35 6.87 3.07
CA THR A 91 19.24 7.90 3.62
C THR A 91 19.61 8.97 2.59
N SER A 92 19.50 8.65 1.29
CA SER A 92 19.93 9.51 0.18
C SER A 92 19.08 10.79 0.09
N ALA A 93 19.70 11.86 -0.41
CA ALA A 93 19.02 13.13 -0.62
C ALA A 93 17.90 13.00 -1.68
N VAL A 94 18.17 12.21 -2.74
CA VAL A 94 17.21 11.99 -3.83
C VAL A 94 15.98 11.23 -3.34
N SER A 95 16.14 10.18 -2.53
CA SER A 95 15.02 9.45 -1.93
C SER A 95 14.14 10.38 -1.09
N LYS A 96 14.75 11.18 -0.19
CA LYS A 96 14.02 12.13 0.65
C LYS A 96 13.23 13.18 -0.15
N GLU A 97 13.79 13.69 -1.24
CA GLU A 97 13.07 14.63 -2.11
C GLU A 97 11.96 13.94 -2.90
N LEU A 98 12.17 12.69 -3.35
CA LEU A 98 11.14 11.90 -4.02
C LEU A 98 9.98 11.57 -3.08
N SER A 99 10.27 11.20 -1.83
CA SER A 99 9.22 10.93 -0.83
C SER A 99 8.36 12.17 -0.61
N LYS A 100 8.98 13.36 -0.50
CA LYS A 100 8.24 14.63 -0.42
C LYS A 100 7.38 14.87 -1.66
N LEU A 101 7.93 14.62 -2.85
CA LEU A 101 7.21 14.75 -4.11
C LEU A 101 5.95 13.87 -4.13
N MET A 102 6.06 12.62 -3.69
CA MET A 102 4.97 11.66 -3.66
C MET A 102 3.95 11.89 -2.52
N MET A 103 4.38 12.42 -1.37
CA MET A 103 3.46 12.77 -0.27
C MET A 103 2.54 13.93 -0.64
N ILE A 104 2.96 14.86 -1.51
CA ILE A 104 2.16 16.05 -1.85
C ILE A 104 0.78 15.68 -2.44
N PRO A 105 0.66 14.82 -3.47
CA PRO A 105 -0.64 14.32 -3.93
C PRO A 105 -1.47 13.67 -2.82
N VAL A 106 -0.84 12.85 -1.96
CA VAL A 106 -1.51 12.14 -0.85
C VAL A 106 -2.14 13.13 0.14
N ASP A 107 -1.45 14.22 0.45
CA ASP A 107 -1.90 15.23 1.41
C ASP A 107 -2.97 16.17 0.83
N ASN A 108 -2.99 16.35 -0.49
CA ASN A 108 -3.87 17.32 -1.16
C ASN A 108 -5.11 16.69 -1.78
N TYR A 109 -5.08 15.39 -2.09
CA TYR A 109 -6.24 14.67 -2.58
C TYR A 109 -7.02 14.07 -1.41
N LYS A 110 -8.29 14.46 -1.32
CA LYS A 110 -9.20 13.97 -0.27
C LYS A 110 -9.59 12.51 -0.43
N ASP A 111 -9.43 11.97 -1.64
CA ASP A 111 -9.88 10.64 -2.00
C ASP A 111 -8.70 9.87 -2.60
N VAL A 112 -8.34 8.77 -1.95
CA VAL A 112 -7.25 7.90 -2.38
C VAL A 112 -7.49 7.35 -3.79
N SER A 113 -8.75 7.20 -4.22
CA SER A 113 -9.10 6.81 -5.59
C SER A 113 -8.61 7.81 -6.64
N THR A 114 -8.41 9.08 -6.27
CA THR A 114 -7.83 10.08 -7.19
C THR A 114 -6.33 9.87 -7.35
N LEU A 115 -5.64 9.48 -6.26
CA LEU A 115 -4.22 9.12 -6.28
C LEU A 115 -3.97 7.89 -7.16
N LEU A 116 -4.82 6.87 -7.03
CA LEU A 116 -4.68 5.60 -7.78
C LEU A 116 -4.91 5.74 -9.29
N LYS A 117 -5.51 6.84 -9.74
CA LYS A 117 -5.72 7.13 -11.16
C LYS A 117 -4.52 7.81 -11.82
N LEU A 118 -3.48 8.13 -11.06
CA LEU A 118 -2.24 8.67 -11.60
C LEU A 118 -1.42 7.51 -12.15
N ASP A 119 -1.35 7.41 -13.48
CA ASP A 119 -0.73 6.31 -14.20
C ASP A 119 0.75 6.11 -13.78
N HIS A 120 1.46 7.21 -13.48
CA HIS A 120 2.90 7.19 -13.18
C HIS A 120 3.22 7.18 -11.68
N TYR A 121 2.22 7.23 -10.80
CA TYR A 121 2.46 7.23 -9.35
C TYR A 121 2.98 5.89 -8.85
N GLY A 122 2.40 4.79 -9.33
CA GLY A 122 2.84 3.44 -8.97
C GLY A 122 4.25 3.12 -9.45
N ALA A 123 4.64 3.58 -10.63
CA ALA A 123 5.97 3.32 -11.18
C ALA A 123 7.11 3.93 -10.34
N LEU A 124 6.86 5.07 -9.70
CA LEU A 124 7.85 5.71 -8.82
C LEU A 124 8.11 4.93 -7.52
N PHE A 125 7.19 4.05 -7.09
CA PHE A 125 7.40 3.20 -5.91
C PHE A 125 8.56 2.21 -6.10
N ASP A 126 8.80 1.75 -7.32
CA ASP A 126 9.79 0.71 -7.63
C ASP A 126 11.24 1.19 -7.43
N TYR A 127 11.47 2.51 -7.41
CA TYR A 127 12.79 3.09 -7.19
C TYR A 127 13.19 3.13 -5.71
N PHE A 128 12.23 3.07 -4.79
CA PHE A 128 12.51 3.16 -3.36
C PHE A 128 13.04 1.84 -2.79
N ASP A 129 13.82 1.93 -1.71
CA ASP A 129 14.11 0.80 -0.83
C ASP A 129 12.95 0.48 0.12
N TYR A 130 13.07 -0.66 0.82
CA TYR A 130 12.08 -1.13 1.78
C TYR A 130 11.63 -0.03 2.76
N GLU A 131 12.58 0.66 3.40
CA GLU A 131 12.30 1.64 4.44
C GLU A 131 11.47 2.83 3.90
N SER A 132 11.84 3.35 2.73
CA SER A 132 11.11 4.44 2.09
C SER A 132 9.72 4.00 1.62
N ARG A 133 9.61 2.78 1.06
CA ARG A 133 8.31 2.21 0.66
C ARG A 133 7.41 2.04 1.89
N LYS A 134 7.91 1.45 2.97
CA LYS A 134 7.19 1.24 4.23
C LYS A 134 6.64 2.55 4.79
N SER A 135 7.49 3.58 4.89
CA SER A 135 7.09 4.91 5.38
C SER A 135 6.01 5.56 4.51
N LEU A 136 6.15 5.51 3.18
CA LEU A 136 5.16 6.05 2.25
C LEU A 136 3.84 5.27 2.29
N SER A 137 3.90 3.93 2.34
CA SER A 137 2.72 3.08 2.47
C SER A 137 1.93 3.42 3.73
N LEU A 138 2.62 3.59 4.87
CA LEU A 138 1.97 3.95 6.14
C LEU A 138 1.28 5.32 6.04
N HIS A 139 1.92 6.29 5.38
CA HIS A 139 1.35 7.62 5.15
C HIS A 139 0.09 7.57 4.28
N ILE A 140 0.13 6.81 3.17
CA ILE A 140 -1.01 6.62 2.27
C ILE A 140 -2.18 5.96 2.99
N VAL A 141 -1.91 4.93 3.80
CA VAL A 141 -2.93 4.24 4.57
C VAL A 141 -3.58 5.17 5.59
N ASN A 142 -2.78 5.93 6.33
CA ASN A 142 -3.32 6.89 7.30
C ASN A 142 -4.18 7.95 6.61
N SER A 143 -3.74 8.51 5.48
CA SER A 143 -4.54 9.43 4.68
C SER A 143 -5.86 8.81 4.23
N ALA A 144 -5.85 7.55 3.77
CA ALA A 144 -7.06 6.83 3.39
C ALA A 144 -8.02 6.65 4.59
N ILE A 145 -7.50 6.26 5.76
CA ILE A 145 -8.28 6.11 7.00
C ILE A 145 -8.88 7.44 7.45
N GLU A 146 -8.09 8.52 7.43
CA GLU A 146 -8.54 9.86 7.80
C GLU A 146 -9.64 10.38 6.86
N SER A 147 -9.55 10.06 5.57
CA SER A 147 -10.58 10.42 4.60
C SER A 147 -11.91 9.69 4.84
N GLY A 148 -11.86 8.47 5.39
CA GLY A 148 -13.02 7.62 5.68
C GLY A 148 -13.79 7.14 4.45
N ASN A 149 -13.22 7.26 3.24
CA ASN A 149 -13.85 6.80 2.01
C ASN A 149 -13.72 5.27 1.89
N TYR A 150 -14.83 4.62 1.53
CA TYR A 150 -14.82 3.18 1.28
C TYR A 150 -14.21 2.85 -0.07
N ILE A 151 -13.35 1.82 -0.10
CA ILE A 151 -12.73 1.29 -1.30
C ILE A 151 -13.65 0.20 -1.86
N THR A 152 -14.40 0.54 -2.91
CA THR A 152 -15.43 -0.35 -3.46
C THR A 152 -14.98 -1.15 -4.68
N SER A 153 -14.10 -0.57 -5.49
CA SER A 153 -13.56 -1.23 -6.69
C SER A 153 -12.58 -2.34 -6.32
N SER A 154 -12.56 -3.42 -7.13
CA SER A 154 -11.53 -4.46 -7.00
C SER A 154 -10.16 -3.94 -7.42
N GLU A 155 -10.10 -3.19 -8.52
CA GLU A 155 -8.85 -2.65 -9.08
C GLU A 155 -8.18 -1.67 -8.10
N GLU A 156 -8.98 -0.85 -7.41
CA GLU A 156 -8.47 0.07 -6.38
C GLU A 156 -7.94 -0.70 -5.17
N ALA A 157 -8.65 -1.76 -4.75
CA ALA A 157 -8.21 -2.61 -3.65
C ALA A 157 -6.88 -3.31 -4.00
N ASP A 158 -6.77 -3.92 -5.17
CA ASP A 158 -5.54 -4.60 -5.61
C ASP A 158 -4.35 -3.64 -5.71
N SER A 159 -4.60 -2.43 -6.23
CA SER A 159 -3.58 -1.37 -6.33
C SER A 159 -3.11 -0.93 -4.94
N LEU A 160 -4.04 -0.72 -4.00
CA LEU A 160 -3.67 -0.33 -2.63
C LEU A 160 -2.98 -1.46 -1.88
N LEU A 161 -3.42 -2.72 -2.03
CA LEU A 161 -2.74 -3.87 -1.44
C LEU A 161 -1.30 -4.02 -1.96
N THR A 162 -1.08 -3.69 -3.23
CA THR A 162 0.27 -3.63 -3.81
C THR A 162 1.10 -2.53 -3.14
N ILE A 163 0.55 -1.32 -3.01
CA ILE A 163 1.20 -0.18 -2.35
C ILE A 163 1.53 -0.50 -0.89
N ILE A 164 0.64 -1.16 -0.15
CA ILE A 164 0.83 -1.46 1.28
C ILE A 164 1.54 -2.77 1.55
N SER A 165 1.98 -3.48 0.50
CA SER A 165 2.68 -4.75 0.63
C SER A 165 3.89 -4.73 1.59
N PRO A 166 4.67 -3.64 1.75
CA PRO A 166 5.75 -3.59 2.75
C PRO A 166 5.29 -3.69 4.20
N LEU A 167 4.01 -3.36 4.49
CA LEU A 167 3.42 -3.43 5.84
C LEU A 167 2.78 -4.79 6.14
N VAL A 168 2.55 -5.60 5.10
CA VAL A 168 1.76 -6.83 5.19
C VAL A 168 2.61 -8.06 4.93
N VAL A 169 3.64 -7.96 4.08
CA VAL A 169 4.45 -9.10 3.62
C VAL A 169 5.93 -8.75 3.64
N ASP A 170 6.76 -9.69 4.09
CA ASP A 170 8.22 -9.55 4.06
C ASP A 170 8.73 -9.28 2.64
N GLN A 171 9.58 -8.26 2.53
CA GLN A 171 10.17 -7.81 1.27
C GLN A 171 11.56 -8.39 1.07
N LYS A 172 11.97 -8.54 -0.19
CA LYS A 172 13.28 -9.15 -0.52
C LYS A 172 14.47 -8.32 -0.04
N ASP A 173 14.28 -7.01 0.04
CA ASP A 173 15.26 -6.00 0.45
C ASP A 173 15.03 -5.52 1.89
N GLN A 174 14.16 -6.19 2.65
CA GLN A 174 13.93 -5.88 4.06
C GLN A 174 15.17 -6.24 4.90
N PRO A 175 15.63 -5.34 5.80
CA PRO A 175 16.73 -5.64 6.71
C PRO A 175 16.41 -6.80 7.66
N GLU A 176 17.43 -7.56 8.07
CA GLU A 176 17.30 -8.63 9.09
C GLU A 176 17.22 -8.09 10.53
N GLU A 177 17.16 -6.76 10.70
CA GLU A 177 17.08 -6.14 12.02
C GLU A 177 15.73 -6.44 12.68
N GLU A 178 15.77 -6.81 13.97
CA GLU A 178 14.55 -7.02 14.74
C GLU A 178 13.79 -5.70 14.85
N GLU A 179 12.58 -5.71 14.31
CA GLU A 179 11.65 -4.58 14.42
C GLU A 179 11.16 -4.43 15.86
N ASP A 180 10.97 -3.20 16.31
CA ASP A 180 10.40 -2.95 17.63
C ASP A 180 8.97 -3.51 17.68
N PRO A 181 8.64 -4.40 18.65
CA PRO A 181 7.31 -4.97 18.75
C PRO A 181 6.19 -3.93 18.94
N GLU A 182 6.47 -2.78 19.56
CA GLU A 182 5.48 -1.71 19.72
C GLU A 182 5.21 -1.02 18.38
N ASP A 183 6.25 -0.65 17.63
CA ASP A 183 6.13 -0.04 16.31
C ASP A 183 5.37 -0.97 15.36
N PHE A 184 5.76 -2.25 15.32
CA PHE A 184 5.07 -3.27 14.53
C PHE A 184 3.58 -3.38 14.92
N SER A 185 3.27 -3.36 16.21
CA SER A 185 1.88 -3.43 16.68
C SER A 185 1.04 -2.21 16.25
N GLU A 186 1.62 -1.00 16.24
CA GLU A 186 0.96 0.20 15.74
C GLU A 186 0.70 0.12 14.22
N GLU A 187 1.66 -0.40 13.46
CA GLU A 187 1.52 -0.63 12.03
C GLU A 187 0.41 -1.65 11.73
N GLN A 188 0.41 -2.79 12.41
CA GLN A 188 -0.64 -3.81 12.23
C GLN A 188 -2.02 -3.29 12.63
N THR A 189 -2.10 -2.41 13.63
CA THR A 189 -3.35 -1.72 13.98
C THR A 189 -3.83 -0.81 12.85
N THR A 190 -2.89 -0.14 12.18
CA THR A 190 -3.17 0.76 11.05
C THR A 190 -3.63 -0.02 9.82
N VAL A 191 -2.96 -1.13 9.51
CA VAL A 191 -3.38 -2.09 8.47
C VAL A 191 -4.78 -2.66 8.78
N ALA A 192 -5.07 -3.03 10.03
CA ALA A 192 -6.39 -3.52 10.41
C ALA A 192 -7.51 -2.49 10.17
N LYS A 193 -7.26 -1.22 10.50
CA LYS A 193 -8.18 -0.12 10.20
C LYS A 193 -8.36 0.06 8.69
N PHE A 194 -7.29 -0.05 7.91
CA PHE A 194 -7.36 0.03 6.46
C PHE A 194 -8.27 -1.04 5.84
N ILE A 195 -8.16 -2.30 6.28
CA ILE A 195 -9.03 -3.39 5.80
C ILE A 195 -10.51 -3.04 6.01
N SER A 196 -10.85 -2.35 7.10
CA SER A 196 -12.23 -1.94 7.37
C SER A 196 -12.79 -0.94 6.35
N LEU A 197 -11.93 -0.27 5.57
CA LEU A 197 -12.33 0.60 4.47
C LEU A 197 -12.65 -0.19 3.19
N LEU A 198 -12.16 -1.43 3.06
CA LEU A 198 -12.51 -2.28 1.93
C LEU A 198 -13.99 -2.61 2.04
N GLN A 199 -14.77 -2.20 1.05
CA GLN A 199 -16.18 -2.52 0.92
C GLN A 199 -16.41 -3.19 -0.43
N ALA A 200 -17.38 -4.10 -0.51
CA ALA A 200 -17.83 -4.66 -1.77
C ALA A 200 -19.32 -4.40 -1.92
N PRO A 201 -19.81 -4.27 -3.17
CA PRO A 201 -21.23 -4.04 -3.42
C PRO A 201 -22.10 -5.18 -2.88
N GLU A 202 -21.57 -6.41 -2.96
CA GLU A 202 -22.25 -7.63 -2.53
C GLU A 202 -21.52 -8.25 -1.33
N PRO A 203 -22.24 -8.75 -0.31
CA PRO A 203 -21.64 -9.41 0.86
C PRO A 203 -20.65 -10.53 0.49
N ASP A 204 -20.97 -11.35 -0.50
CA ASP A 204 -20.13 -12.46 -0.92
C ASP A 204 -18.76 -12.01 -1.45
N GLN A 205 -18.74 -10.90 -2.21
CA GLN A 205 -17.49 -10.30 -2.69
C GLN A 205 -16.70 -9.67 -1.54
N GLN A 206 -17.39 -9.13 -0.53
CA GLN A 206 -16.76 -8.57 0.66
C GLN A 206 -16.01 -9.66 1.43
N TYR A 207 -16.65 -10.82 1.63
CA TYR A 207 -16.03 -11.94 2.32
C TYR A 207 -14.80 -12.45 1.56
N VAL A 208 -14.89 -12.60 0.22
CA VAL A 208 -13.73 -13.01 -0.59
C VAL A 208 -12.55 -12.03 -0.40
N LYS A 209 -12.78 -10.71 -0.46
CA LYS A 209 -11.71 -9.72 -0.28
C LYS A 209 -11.05 -9.82 1.11
N ILE A 210 -11.85 -9.95 2.16
CA ILE A 210 -11.35 -10.10 3.54
C ILE A 210 -10.51 -11.38 3.67
N PHE A 211 -11.00 -12.51 3.15
CA PHE A 211 -10.27 -13.77 3.23
C PHE A 211 -8.98 -13.77 2.40
N GLN A 212 -8.96 -13.14 1.24
CA GLN A 212 -7.74 -12.94 0.45
C GLN A 212 -6.70 -12.13 1.22
N PHE A 213 -7.13 -11.06 1.89
CA PHE A 213 -6.25 -10.28 2.74
C PHE A 213 -5.68 -11.11 3.89
N CYS A 214 -6.54 -11.80 4.66
CA CYS A 214 -6.12 -12.69 5.75
C CYS A 214 -5.10 -13.72 5.25
N HIS A 215 -5.32 -14.28 4.07
CA HIS A 215 -4.40 -15.24 3.46
C HIS A 215 -3.01 -14.64 3.20
N GLN A 216 -2.93 -13.41 2.66
CA GLN A 216 -1.67 -12.71 2.43
C GLN A 216 -0.93 -12.44 3.75
N THR A 217 -1.64 -11.96 4.78
CA THR A 217 -1.07 -11.71 6.11
C THR A 217 -0.54 -12.98 6.76
N ILE A 218 -1.29 -14.09 6.69
CA ILE A 218 -0.83 -15.37 7.23
C ILE A 218 0.39 -15.87 6.46
N GLY A 219 0.42 -15.69 5.13
CA GLY A 219 1.59 -16.00 4.31
C GLY A 219 2.85 -15.23 4.72
N ALA A 220 2.71 -13.99 5.18
CA ALA A 220 3.81 -13.21 5.74
C ALA A 220 4.28 -13.75 7.08
N LEU A 221 3.37 -14.12 7.99
CA LEU A 221 3.73 -14.71 9.28
C LEU A 221 4.51 -16.02 9.13
N ILE A 222 4.25 -16.83 8.09
CA ILE A 222 5.07 -18.02 7.79
C ILE A 222 6.51 -17.63 7.47
N LYS A 223 6.71 -16.56 6.67
CA LYS A 223 8.04 -16.08 6.29
C LYS A 223 8.80 -15.52 7.49
N ALA A 224 8.10 -14.85 8.42
CA ALA A 224 8.61 -14.41 9.70
C ALA A 224 8.84 -15.55 10.73
N GLU A 225 8.86 -16.80 10.27
CA GLU A 225 9.03 -18.03 11.07
C GLU A 225 8.01 -18.23 12.21
N GLN A 226 6.89 -17.50 12.21
CA GLN A 226 5.78 -17.63 13.18
C GLN A 226 4.87 -18.82 12.86
N ASN A 227 5.47 -19.99 12.62
CA ASN A 227 4.82 -21.17 12.06
C ASN A 227 3.57 -21.62 12.85
N GLU A 228 3.61 -21.54 14.17
CA GLU A 228 2.49 -21.94 15.03
C GLU A 228 1.30 -20.97 14.95
N MET A 229 1.58 -19.66 14.92
CA MET A 229 0.55 -18.64 14.77
C MET A 229 -0.06 -18.69 13.36
N SER A 230 0.77 -18.84 12.33
CA SER A 230 0.30 -18.97 10.94
C SER A 230 -0.61 -20.17 10.75
N LEU A 231 -0.23 -21.32 11.33
CA LEU A 231 -1.06 -22.53 11.30
C LEU A 231 -2.42 -22.30 11.98
N ARG A 232 -2.41 -21.67 13.16
CA ARG A 232 -3.64 -21.36 13.91
C ARG A 232 -4.55 -20.44 13.11
N LEU A 233 -3.99 -19.39 12.51
CA LEU A 233 -4.75 -18.43 11.72
C LEU A 233 -5.29 -19.05 10.42
N PHE A 234 -4.55 -19.96 9.76
CA PHE A 234 -5.10 -20.68 8.61
C PHE A 234 -6.29 -21.55 9.00
N LEU A 235 -6.19 -22.30 10.10
CA LEU A 235 -7.29 -23.12 10.58
C LEU A 235 -8.49 -22.27 11.02
N GLN A 236 -8.26 -21.14 11.68
CA GLN A 236 -9.32 -20.21 12.05
C GLN A 236 -9.97 -19.57 10.83
N GLY A 237 -9.19 -19.19 9.81
CA GLY A 237 -9.70 -18.69 8.55
C GLY A 237 -10.57 -19.71 7.82
N ALA A 238 -10.15 -20.99 7.80
CA ALA A 238 -10.95 -22.07 7.24
C ALA A 238 -12.28 -22.29 7.98
N VAL A 239 -12.27 -22.24 9.31
CA VAL A 239 -13.49 -22.34 10.13
C VAL A 239 -14.40 -21.14 9.88
N ALA A 240 -13.86 -19.91 9.92
CA ALA A 240 -14.63 -18.70 9.67
C ALA A 240 -15.25 -18.71 8.26
N ALA A 241 -14.51 -19.15 7.24
CA ALA A 241 -15.03 -19.27 5.89
C ALA A 241 -16.15 -20.32 5.80
N GLY A 242 -16.08 -21.41 6.57
CA GLY A 242 -17.13 -22.43 6.62
C GLY A 242 -18.36 -22.05 7.45
N GLU A 243 -18.24 -21.11 8.39
CA GLU A 243 -19.35 -20.59 9.19
C GLU A 243 -20.13 -19.47 8.49
N ILE A 244 -19.49 -18.76 7.56
CA ILE A 244 -20.11 -17.69 6.78
C ILE A 244 -20.75 -18.30 5.52
N GLU A 245 -22.05 -18.09 5.32
CA GLU A 245 -22.76 -18.53 4.13
C GLU A 245 -22.53 -17.55 2.96
N PHE A 246 -21.55 -17.85 2.08
CA PHE A 246 -21.30 -17.12 0.83
C PHE A 246 -20.91 -18.07 -0.32
N GLU A 247 -21.12 -17.67 -1.58
CA GLU A 247 -21.03 -18.54 -2.77
C GLU A 247 -19.69 -19.30 -2.89
N ASN A 248 -18.58 -18.68 -2.49
CA ASN A 248 -17.23 -19.24 -2.59
C ASN A 248 -16.67 -19.79 -1.26
N ALA A 249 -17.50 -19.89 -0.22
CA ALA A 249 -17.11 -20.30 1.13
C ALA A 249 -16.31 -21.61 1.16
N GLU A 250 -16.78 -22.63 0.45
CA GLU A 250 -16.11 -23.94 0.44
C GLU A 250 -14.73 -23.90 -0.24
N SER A 251 -14.61 -23.13 -1.33
CA SER A 251 -13.34 -22.98 -2.06
C SER A 251 -12.31 -22.23 -1.21
N VAL A 252 -12.74 -21.14 -0.56
CA VAL A 252 -11.89 -20.35 0.33
C VAL A 252 -11.45 -21.17 1.54
N ALA A 253 -12.39 -21.87 2.20
CA ALA A 253 -12.07 -22.73 3.32
C ALA A 253 -11.08 -23.85 2.93
N TYR A 254 -11.27 -24.46 1.75
CA TYR A 254 -10.34 -25.47 1.23
C TYR A 254 -8.93 -24.92 0.99
N GLU A 255 -8.83 -23.71 0.43
CA GLU A 255 -7.54 -23.05 0.20
C GLU A 255 -6.77 -22.86 1.51
N PHE A 256 -7.43 -22.30 2.54
CA PHE A 256 -6.85 -22.14 3.88
C PHE A 256 -6.40 -23.47 4.50
N ILE A 257 -7.17 -24.55 4.35
CA ILE A 257 -6.80 -25.89 4.84
C ILE A 257 -5.59 -26.43 4.06
N SER A 258 -5.56 -26.27 2.74
CA SER A 258 -4.47 -26.77 1.90
C SER A 258 -3.13 -26.10 2.25
N GLN A 259 -3.15 -24.79 2.52
CA GLN A 259 -1.96 -24.01 2.85
C GLN A 259 -1.46 -24.21 4.29
N SER A 260 -2.35 -24.65 5.19
CA SER A 260 -1.98 -25.08 6.55
C SER A 260 -1.12 -26.35 6.61
N GLY A 261 -0.85 -26.98 5.47
CA GLY A 261 -0.09 -28.23 5.37
C GLY A 261 -0.92 -29.50 5.65
N PHE A 262 -2.22 -29.35 5.97
CA PHE A 262 -3.16 -30.46 6.10
C PHE A 262 -3.71 -30.90 4.73
N ASN A 263 -2.83 -31.45 3.89
CA ASN A 263 -3.26 -32.05 2.63
C ASN A 263 -3.79 -33.48 2.86
N THR A 264 -4.92 -33.60 3.57
CA THR A 264 -5.62 -34.87 3.78
C THR A 264 -6.92 -34.89 2.97
N PRO A 265 -7.09 -35.80 2.00
CA PRO A 265 -8.28 -35.89 1.15
C PRO A 265 -9.59 -36.28 1.88
N HIS A 266 -9.60 -36.30 3.21
CA HIS A 266 -10.74 -36.68 4.07
C HIS A 266 -11.25 -35.55 4.98
N LEU A 267 -10.60 -34.37 5.02
CA LEU A 267 -11.10 -33.19 5.74
C LEU A 267 -11.89 -32.31 4.77
N THR A 268 -13.22 -32.42 4.81
CA THR A 268 -14.14 -31.54 4.07
C THR A 268 -14.53 -30.35 4.95
N VAL A 269 -14.85 -29.21 4.35
CA VAL A 269 -15.35 -27.99 5.04
C VAL A 269 -16.52 -28.33 5.98
N SER A 270 -17.42 -29.21 5.52
CA SER A 270 -18.55 -29.70 6.31
C SER A 270 -18.14 -30.50 7.57
N SER A 271 -16.95 -31.09 7.59
CA SER A 271 -16.42 -31.83 8.75
C SER A 271 -15.71 -30.94 9.77
N LEU A 272 -15.19 -29.77 9.38
CA LEU A 272 -14.66 -28.73 10.26
C LEU A 272 -15.78 -27.94 10.94
N VAL A 273 -16.84 -27.60 10.18
CA VAL A 273 -17.99 -26.81 10.66
C VAL A 273 -18.93 -27.62 11.56
N ASN A 274 -19.19 -28.90 11.25
CA ASN A 274 -20.13 -29.73 12.06
C ASN A 274 -19.51 -30.35 13.31
N HIS A 275 -18.20 -30.32 13.46
CA HIS A 275 -17.53 -30.93 14.60
C HIS A 275 -16.79 -29.87 15.39
N ASN A 276 -17.41 -29.45 16.51
CA ASN A 276 -16.80 -28.70 17.61
C ASN A 276 -15.28 -28.92 17.64
N GLN A 277 -14.52 -27.83 17.61
CA GLN A 277 -13.05 -27.69 17.60
C GLN A 277 -12.26 -28.91 18.15
N HIS A 278 -12.74 -29.53 19.24
CA HIS A 278 -12.25 -30.79 19.81
C HIS A 278 -12.06 -32.00 18.87
N LYS A 279 -12.83 -32.14 17.79
CA LYS A 279 -12.71 -33.30 16.88
C LYS A 279 -11.78 -33.07 15.71
N VAL A 280 -11.59 -31.82 15.30
CA VAL A 280 -10.56 -31.43 14.32
C VAL A 280 -9.18 -31.73 14.90
N ILE A 281 -8.98 -31.43 16.19
CA ILE A 281 -7.79 -31.84 16.97
C ILE A 281 -7.62 -33.37 16.92
N SER A 282 -8.69 -34.16 16.97
CA SER A 282 -8.61 -35.64 16.96
C SER A 282 -8.29 -36.28 15.60
N LEU A 283 -8.41 -35.54 14.49
CA LEU A 283 -8.14 -36.01 13.12
C LEU A 283 -6.69 -35.77 12.68
N LEU A 284 -5.89 -35.11 13.52
CA LEU A 284 -4.50 -34.81 13.25
C LEU A 284 -3.58 -36.02 13.55
N PRO A 285 -2.47 -36.20 12.83
CA PRO A 285 -1.44 -37.16 13.23
C PRO A 285 -1.00 -36.88 14.67
N ARG A 286 -0.80 -37.92 15.48
CA ARG A 286 -0.53 -37.83 16.94
C ARG A 286 0.53 -36.77 17.33
N GLN A 287 1.51 -36.49 16.47
CA GLN A 287 2.53 -35.47 16.73
C GLN A 287 2.01 -34.03 16.79
N TYR A 288 0.90 -33.72 16.10
CA TYR A 288 0.27 -32.39 16.11
C TYR A 288 -0.82 -32.27 17.17
N ILE A 289 -1.38 -33.40 17.63
CA ILE A 289 -2.36 -33.45 18.72
C ILE A 289 -1.73 -32.98 20.03
N ASP A 290 -0.53 -33.47 20.36
CA ASP A 290 0.14 -33.11 21.62
C ASP A 290 0.57 -31.62 21.66
N MET A 291 0.87 -31.04 20.49
CA MET A 291 1.23 -29.63 20.36
C MET A 291 0.00 -28.72 20.53
N LEU A 292 -1.10 -29.03 19.83
CA LEU A 292 -2.34 -28.24 19.91
C LEU A 292 -3.11 -28.44 21.23
N THR A 293 -3.01 -29.62 21.87
CA THR A 293 -3.64 -29.86 23.18
C THR A 293 -2.97 -29.05 24.28
N ASN A 294 -1.65 -28.83 24.20
CA ASN A 294 -0.94 -27.98 25.15
C ASN A 294 -1.21 -26.48 24.91
N LEU A 295 -1.40 -26.05 23.66
CA LEU A 295 -1.66 -24.64 23.34
C LEU A 295 -3.09 -24.17 23.60
N VAL A 296 -4.08 -25.06 23.52
CA VAL A 296 -5.51 -24.76 23.77
C VAL A 296 -5.85 -24.75 25.27
N LEU A 297 -5.00 -25.33 26.12
CA LEU A 297 -5.22 -25.39 27.57
C LEU A 297 -4.63 -24.20 28.35
N GLU A 298 -3.96 -23.25 27.69
CA GLU A 298 -3.39 -22.05 28.34
C GLU A 298 -4.18 -20.73 28.17
N TYR A 299 -5.37 -20.74 27.55
CA TYR A 299 -6.31 -19.60 27.58
C TYR A 299 -7.77 -20.02 27.66
#